data_AF-A0A1B6KZ88-F1
#
_entry.id   AF-A0A1B6KZ88-F1
#
_cell.length_a   1.000
_cell.length_b   1.000
_cell.length_c   1.000
_cell.angle_alpha   90.00
_cell.angle_beta   90.00
_cell.angle_gamma   90.00
#
_symmetry.space_group_name_H-M   'P 1'
#
loop_
_entity.id
_entity.type
_entity.pdbx_description
1 polymer ?
#
loop_
_entity_poly.entity_id
_entity_poly.type
_entity_poly.pdbx_seq_one_letter_code
_entity_poly.pdbx_strand_id
1 'polypeptide(L)'
;PFPTYDVNMGWVFFMLLFDIVFYSVITWYLDSVKPGPFGIAKPWNFCCQGLKKKKHISSKQNFIGKSTYEEPLPYLKVGMFVKKIKKVYKGEMVGLDGVTMNIYQDVITVLLGHNGAGKTSLMGILSGLYSASSGKVYFRGENIFSNMKKFHRNLGV
;
A
#
# COMPACT_ATOMS: atom_id res chain seq x y z
N PRO A 1 -47.98 -34.33 19.11
CA PRO A 1 -47.32 -33.63 20.23
C PRO A 1 -46.14 -32.81 19.71
N PHE A 2 -46.38 -31.52 19.43
CA PHE A 2 -45.33 -30.58 19.05
C PHE A 2 -44.70 -30.06 20.35
N PRO A 3 -43.36 -30.12 20.52
CA PRO A 3 -42.73 -29.59 21.72
C PRO A 3 -42.90 -28.07 21.71
N THR A 4 -43.62 -27.53 22.69
CA THR A 4 -43.68 -26.10 22.96
C THR A 4 -42.35 -25.70 23.58
N TYR A 5 -41.49 -25.08 22.77
CA TYR A 5 -40.26 -24.47 23.27
C TYR A 5 -40.68 -23.25 24.09
N ASP A 6 -40.54 -23.30 25.42
CA ASP A 6 -40.64 -22.12 26.29
C ASP A 6 -39.39 -21.26 26.11
N VAL A 7 -39.21 -20.72 24.91
CA VAL A 7 -38.13 -19.80 24.59
C VAL A 7 -38.43 -18.47 25.25
N ASN A 8 -37.77 -18.24 26.40
CA ASN A 8 -37.80 -16.97 27.09
C ASN A 8 -37.37 -15.86 26.13
N MET A 9 -38.17 -14.79 26.01
CA MET A 9 -37.88 -13.64 25.13
C MET A 9 -36.47 -13.08 25.36
N GLY A 10 -35.93 -13.15 26.58
CA GLY A 10 -34.55 -12.76 26.88
C GLY A 10 -33.49 -13.55 26.10
N TRP A 11 -33.75 -14.83 25.80
CA TRP A 11 -32.85 -15.67 25.02
C TRP A 11 -32.81 -15.26 23.55
N VAL A 12 -33.94 -14.81 23.01
CA VAL A 12 -34.04 -14.27 21.65
C VAL A 12 -33.24 -12.98 21.52
N PHE A 13 -33.38 -12.07 22.49
CA PHE A 13 -32.58 -10.83 22.52
C PHE A 13 -31.08 -11.13 22.66
N PHE A 14 -30.70 -12.11 23.47
CA PHE A 14 -29.30 -12.52 23.62
C PHE A 14 -28.71 -13.08 22.31
N MET A 15 -29.43 -13.97 21.62
CA MET A 15 -28.99 -14.50 20.33
C MET A 15 -28.86 -13.39 19.27
N LEU A 16 -29.80 -12.45 19.22
CA LEU A 16 -29.75 -11.32 18.29
C LEU A 16 -28.54 -10.39 18.56
N LEU A 17 -28.24 -10.14 19.82
CA LEU A 17 -27.09 -9.32 20.22
C LEU A 17 -25.77 -10.04 19.90
N PHE A 18 -25.72 -11.35 20.12
CA PHE A 18 -24.59 -12.19 19.74
C PHE A 18 -24.33 -12.14 18.23
N ASP A 19 -25.38 -12.28 17.42
CA ASP A 19 -25.27 -12.21 15.96
C ASP A 19 -24.75 -10.85 15.50
N ILE A 20 -25.24 -9.74 16.06
CA ILE A 20 -24.74 -8.39 15.74
C ILE A 20 -23.24 -8.28 16.02
N VAL A 21 -22.78 -8.75 17.18
CA VAL A 21 -21.36 -8.73 17.55
C VAL A 21 -20.56 -9.63 16.60
N PHE A 22 -21.06 -10.82 16.31
CA PHE A 22 -20.41 -11.79 15.43
C PHE A 22 -20.25 -11.26 14.00
N TYR A 23 -21.31 -10.71 13.41
CA TYR A 23 -21.26 -10.09 12.08
C TYR A 23 -20.42 -8.81 12.07
N SER A 24 -20.38 -8.04 13.16
CA SER A 24 -19.50 -6.87 13.27
C SER A 24 -18.02 -7.26 13.28
N VAL A 25 -17.66 -8.31 14.02
CA VAL A 25 -16.30 -8.84 14.06
C VAL A 25 -15.90 -9.41 12.70
N ILE A 26 -16.80 -10.16 12.03
CA ILE A 26 -16.56 -10.68 10.69
C ILE A 26 -16.37 -9.55 9.68
N THR A 27 -17.26 -8.54 9.70
CA THR A 27 -17.18 -7.38 8.80
C THR A 27 -15.85 -6.64 8.98
N TRP A 28 -15.48 -6.36 10.23
CA TRP A 28 -14.20 -5.71 10.55
C TRP A 28 -12.99 -6.54 10.12
N TYR A 29 -13.06 -7.86 10.27
CA TYR A 29 -12.00 -8.78 9.85
C TYR A 29 -11.87 -8.83 8.32
N LEU A 30 -12.99 -8.95 7.60
CA LEU A 30 -12.99 -9.01 6.13
C LEU A 30 -12.44 -7.71 5.51
N ASP A 31 -12.84 -6.55 6.03
CA ASP A 31 -12.36 -5.25 5.57
C ASP A 31 -10.85 -5.07 5.83
N SER A 32 -10.36 -5.62 6.94
CA SER A 32 -8.92 -5.60 7.27
C SER A 32 -8.07 -6.54 6.40
N VAL A 33 -8.61 -7.69 6.00
CA VAL A 33 -7.87 -8.74 5.24
C VAL A 33 -7.93 -8.48 3.73
N LYS A 34 -9.07 -7.98 3.23
CA LYS A 34 -9.27 -7.65 1.82
C LYS A 34 -9.70 -6.19 1.73
N PRO A 35 -8.76 -5.22 1.88
CA PRO A 35 -9.11 -3.86 1.54
C PRO A 35 -9.56 -3.85 0.08
N GLY A 36 -10.60 -3.09 -0.19
CA GLY A 36 -11.17 -2.95 -1.53
C GLY A 36 -10.17 -2.39 -2.56
N PRO A 37 -10.65 -1.83 -3.68
CA PRO A 37 -9.79 -1.35 -4.77
C PRO A 37 -8.76 -0.27 -4.37
N PHE A 38 -8.95 0.37 -3.21
CA PHE A 38 -8.08 1.40 -2.66
C PHE A 38 -7.65 1.00 -1.23
N GLY A 39 -6.47 0.40 -1.10
CA GLY A 39 -5.92 0.05 0.21
C GLY A 39 -4.79 -0.97 0.16
N ILE A 40 -3.98 -0.95 1.21
CA ILE A 40 -2.79 -1.79 1.33
C ILE A 40 -3.14 -2.94 2.27
N ALA A 41 -3.30 -4.14 1.71
CA ALA A 41 -3.67 -5.33 2.45
C ALA A 41 -2.69 -5.58 3.60
N LYS A 42 -3.22 -5.62 4.84
CA LYS A 42 -2.44 -6.03 5.98
C LYS A 42 -2.33 -7.56 5.97
N PRO A 43 -1.14 -8.14 6.21
CA PRO A 43 -0.99 -9.59 6.28
C PRO A 43 -1.77 -10.16 7.47
N TRP A 44 -2.27 -11.39 7.33
CA TRP A 44 -3.06 -12.12 8.34
C TRP A 44 -2.38 -12.22 9.73
N ASN A 45 -1.04 -12.10 9.78
CA ASN A 45 -0.23 -12.07 11.00
C ASN A 45 -0.06 -10.66 11.62
N PHE A 46 -0.96 -9.71 11.34
CA PHE A 46 -0.87 -8.32 11.81
C PHE A 46 -0.69 -8.20 13.33
N CYS A 47 -1.28 -9.10 14.11
CA CYS A 47 -1.18 -9.12 15.58
C CYS A 47 0.26 -9.35 16.08
N CYS A 48 1.08 -10.13 15.37
CA CYS A 48 2.43 -10.54 15.83
C CYS A 48 3.59 -9.77 15.16
N GLN A 49 3.32 -8.75 14.34
CA GLN A 49 4.38 -8.02 13.62
C GLN A 49 5.06 -6.90 14.44
N GLY A 50 4.65 -6.67 15.70
CA GLY A 50 5.27 -5.71 16.61
C GLY A 50 6.75 -5.98 16.96
N LEU A 51 7.27 -7.16 16.66
CA LEU A 51 8.63 -7.59 17.04
C LEU A 51 9.67 -7.55 15.90
N LYS A 52 9.29 -7.13 14.69
CA LYS A 52 10.28 -6.99 13.61
C LYS A 52 11.05 -5.68 13.78
N LYS A 53 12.21 -5.78 14.44
CA LYS A 53 13.21 -4.72 14.56
C LYS A 53 13.31 -3.94 13.25
N LYS A 54 13.04 -2.63 13.32
CA LYS A 54 13.33 -1.67 12.26
C LYS A 54 14.83 -1.77 11.96
N LYS A 55 15.20 -2.47 10.88
CA LYS A 55 16.52 -2.27 10.28
C LYS A 55 16.50 -0.86 9.73
N HIS A 56 17.10 0.07 10.47
CA HIS A 56 17.46 1.38 9.99
C HIS A 56 18.47 1.15 8.87
N ILE A 57 17.99 1.01 7.64
CA ILE A 57 18.84 1.01 6.46
C ILE A 57 19.23 2.47 6.24
N SER A 58 20.19 2.91 7.05
CA SER A 58 21.03 4.06 6.74
C SER A 58 22.00 3.63 5.66
N SER A 59 21.48 3.42 4.44
CA SER A 59 22.33 3.18 3.29
C SER A 59 22.39 4.47 2.49
N LYS A 60 23.48 5.22 2.68
CA LYS A 60 24.14 5.93 1.58
C LYS A 60 24.42 4.89 0.49
N GLN A 61 23.43 4.55 -0.31
CA GLN A 61 23.66 3.90 -1.59
C GLN A 61 23.82 5.05 -2.57
N ASN A 62 25.00 5.14 -3.19
CA ASN A 62 25.19 5.92 -4.40
C ASN A 62 24.24 5.33 -5.44
N PHE A 63 23.03 5.88 -5.52
CA PHE A 63 21.97 5.47 -6.43
C PHE A 63 22.27 6.00 -7.83
N ILE A 64 23.38 5.55 -8.41
CA ILE A 64 23.70 5.78 -9.81
C ILE A 64 23.43 4.45 -10.51
N GLY A 65 22.15 4.17 -10.74
CA GLY A 65 21.78 3.24 -11.79
C GLY A 65 22.13 3.94 -13.11
N LYS A 66 23.03 3.37 -13.90
CA LYS A 66 23.25 3.79 -15.30
C LYS A 66 21.90 3.78 -16.00
N SER A 67 21.38 4.96 -16.27
CA SER A 67 20.17 5.17 -17.07
C SER A 67 20.51 6.13 -18.19
N THR A 68 19.87 5.94 -19.33
CA THR A 68 19.94 6.74 -20.56
C THR A 68 19.38 8.17 -20.38
N TYR A 69 19.76 8.85 -19.30
CA TYR A 69 19.28 10.18 -18.94
C TYR A 69 20.47 11.13 -18.79
N GLU A 70 20.17 12.42 -18.92
CA GLU A 70 21.10 13.49 -18.59
C GLU A 70 21.60 13.33 -17.16
N GLU A 71 22.88 13.62 -16.96
CA GLU A 71 23.49 13.60 -15.64
C GLU A 71 22.80 14.66 -14.78
N PRO A 72 22.24 14.28 -13.61
CA PRO A 72 21.49 15.22 -12.78
C PRO A 72 22.42 16.30 -12.24
N LEU A 73 21.89 17.51 -12.10
CA LEU A 73 22.66 18.63 -11.58
C LEU A 73 23.19 18.30 -10.17
N PRO A 74 24.46 18.63 -9.84
CA PRO A 74 25.11 18.17 -8.61
C PRO A 74 24.45 18.66 -7.31
N TYR A 75 23.65 19.72 -7.37
CA TYR A 75 22.91 20.26 -6.23
C TYR A 75 21.54 19.60 -6.02
N LEU A 76 21.10 18.75 -6.94
CA LEU A 76 19.75 18.25 -6.97
C LEU A 76 19.59 17.05 -6.03
N LYS A 77 18.78 17.22 -4.98
CA LYS A 77 18.54 16.19 -3.97
C LYS A 77 17.45 15.23 -4.44
N VAL A 78 17.68 13.92 -4.33
CA VAL A 78 16.66 12.92 -4.63
C VAL A 78 15.57 12.95 -3.54
N GLY A 79 14.34 13.26 -3.92
CA GLY A 79 13.17 13.26 -3.04
C GLY A 79 12.56 11.88 -2.90
N MET A 80 12.35 11.19 -4.03
CA MET A 80 11.88 9.81 -4.08
C MET A 80 12.74 8.96 -5.01
N PHE A 81 12.97 7.71 -4.62
CA PHE A 81 13.65 6.71 -5.44
C PHE A 81 12.73 5.53 -5.72
N VAL A 82 12.45 5.30 -7.00
CA VAL A 82 11.61 4.20 -7.48
C VAL A 82 12.52 3.09 -7.98
N LYS A 83 12.40 1.88 -7.40
CA LYS A 83 13.26 0.73 -7.75
C LYS A 83 12.44 -0.46 -8.23
N LYS A 84 12.59 -0.79 -9.52
CA LYS A 84 12.00 -1.97 -10.18
C LYS A 84 10.53 -2.18 -9.80
N ILE A 85 9.72 -1.13 -9.84
CA ILE A 85 8.31 -1.22 -9.52
C ILE A 85 7.59 -2.03 -10.59
N LYS A 86 6.83 -3.02 -10.14
CA LYS A 86 5.98 -3.86 -10.97
C LYS A 86 4.56 -3.86 -10.41
N LYS A 87 3.58 -3.73 -11.30
CA LYS A 87 2.16 -3.80 -10.96
C LYS A 87 1.46 -4.76 -11.91
N VAL A 88 0.89 -5.81 -11.34
CA VAL A 88 0.07 -6.80 -12.03
C VAL A 88 -1.35 -6.69 -11.50
N TYR A 89 -2.31 -6.55 -12.40
CA TYR A 89 -3.74 -6.48 -12.09
C TYR A 89 -4.38 -7.88 -12.12
N LYS A 90 -5.65 -7.96 -11.70
CA LYS A 90 -6.42 -9.21 -11.79
C LYS A 90 -6.48 -9.66 -13.26
N GLY A 91 -6.25 -10.96 -13.51
CA GLY A 91 -6.16 -11.50 -14.87
C GLY A 91 -4.78 -11.35 -15.52
N GLU A 92 -3.70 -11.33 -14.72
CA GLU A 92 -2.29 -11.33 -15.17
C GLU A 92 -1.86 -10.15 -16.06
N MET A 93 -2.72 -9.13 -16.22
CA MET A 93 -2.38 -7.93 -16.96
C MET A 93 -1.27 -7.14 -16.25
N VAL A 94 -0.11 -7.01 -16.91
CA VAL A 94 1.01 -6.23 -16.42
C VAL A 94 0.79 -4.75 -16.76
N GLY A 95 0.54 -3.94 -15.74
CA GLY A 95 0.33 -2.50 -15.89
C GLY A 95 1.58 -1.65 -15.72
N LEU A 96 2.60 -2.18 -15.04
CA LEU A 96 3.94 -1.61 -14.91
C LEU A 96 4.94 -2.75 -14.81
N ASP A 97 6.06 -2.67 -15.53
CA ASP A 97 7.10 -3.69 -15.51
C ASP A 97 8.49 -3.08 -15.28
N GLY A 98 9.03 -3.26 -14.08
CA GLY A 98 10.42 -2.93 -13.78
C GLY A 98 10.78 -1.44 -13.74
N VAL A 99 9.81 -0.54 -13.56
CA VAL A 99 10.05 0.92 -13.59
C VAL A 99 11.04 1.35 -12.50
N THR A 100 12.11 2.04 -12.90
CA THR A 100 13.15 2.57 -12.01
C THR A 100 13.44 4.01 -12.40
N MET A 101 13.31 4.94 -11.45
CA MET A 101 13.57 6.36 -11.69
C MET A 101 13.84 7.12 -10.39
N ASN A 102 14.56 8.24 -10.51
CA ASN A 102 14.75 9.22 -9.45
C ASN A 102 13.74 10.36 -9.65
N ILE A 103 13.09 10.78 -8.57
CA ILE A 103 12.28 12.00 -8.52
C ILE A 103 13.01 12.96 -7.60
N TYR A 104 13.33 14.13 -8.12
CA TYR A 104 14.13 15.11 -7.42
C TYR A 104 13.28 16.12 -6.63
N GLN A 105 13.86 16.67 -5.57
CA GLN A 105 13.24 17.75 -4.80
C GLN A 105 13.23 19.02 -5.64
N ASP A 106 12.20 19.83 -5.44
CA ASP A 106 12.06 21.17 -6.03
C ASP A 106 12.05 21.19 -7.58
N VAL A 107 11.79 20.04 -8.21
CA VAL A 107 11.71 19.88 -9.67
C VAL A 107 10.40 19.23 -10.07
N ILE A 108 9.74 19.83 -11.08
CA ILE A 108 8.54 19.26 -11.69
C ILE A 108 8.95 18.10 -12.59
N THR A 109 8.55 16.88 -12.21
CA THR A 109 8.77 15.68 -13.03
C THR A 109 7.51 15.37 -13.83
N VAL A 110 7.61 15.27 -15.16
CA VAL A 110 6.48 14.97 -16.04
C VAL A 110 6.57 13.51 -16.52
N LEU A 111 5.46 12.78 -16.44
CA LEU A 111 5.33 11.42 -16.97
C LEU A 111 4.58 11.47 -18.31
N LEU A 112 5.28 11.16 -19.40
CA LEU A 112 4.74 11.15 -20.77
C LEU A 112 4.64 9.72 -21.32
N GLY A 113 3.67 9.49 -22.19
CA GLY A 113 3.43 8.18 -22.82
C GLY A 113 2.00 8.04 -23.34
N HIS A 114 1.72 6.97 -24.09
CA HIS A 114 0.39 6.70 -24.64
C HIS A 114 -0.65 6.35 -23.56
N ASN A 115 -1.94 6.37 -23.92
CA ASN A 115 -3.01 5.90 -23.04
C ASN A 115 -2.84 4.40 -22.77
N GLY A 116 -2.93 4.01 -21.50
CA GLY A 116 -2.67 2.63 -21.08
C GLY A 116 -1.21 2.29 -20.77
N ALA A 117 -0.25 3.21 -20.97
CA ALA A 117 1.17 2.98 -20.66
C ALA A 117 1.48 2.84 -19.15
N GLY A 118 0.47 2.94 -18.27
CA GLY A 118 0.65 2.82 -16.83
C GLY A 118 0.98 4.13 -16.08
N LYS A 119 0.92 5.30 -16.72
CA LYS A 119 1.19 6.61 -16.07
C LYS A 119 0.37 6.83 -14.79
N THR A 120 -0.95 6.70 -14.89
CA THR A 120 -1.87 6.84 -13.74
C THR A 120 -1.64 5.74 -12.70
N SER A 121 -1.29 4.53 -13.15
CA SER A 121 -0.92 3.41 -12.26
C SER A 121 0.32 3.74 -11.44
N LEU A 122 1.36 4.30 -12.09
CA LEU A 122 2.60 4.70 -11.43
C LEU A 122 2.34 5.85 -10.47
N MET A 123 1.62 6.89 -10.90
CA MET A 123 1.27 8.02 -10.05
C MET A 123 0.46 7.59 -8.82
N GLY A 124 -0.51 6.69 -8.98
CA GLY A 124 -1.28 6.16 -7.85
C GLY A 124 -0.46 5.31 -6.88
N ILE A 125 0.61 4.66 -7.34
CA ILE A 125 1.56 3.99 -6.45
C ILE A 125 2.44 5.01 -5.73
N LEU A 126 2.91 6.05 -6.42
CA LEU A 126 3.76 7.10 -5.85
C LEU A 126 3.02 7.95 -4.83
N SER A 127 1.73 8.22 -5.02
CA SER A 127 0.86 8.89 -4.05
C SER A 127 0.42 7.97 -2.92
N GLY A 128 0.66 6.66 -3.05
CA GLY A 128 0.30 5.69 -2.05
C GLY A 128 -1.18 5.31 -2.01
N LEU A 129 -1.92 5.56 -3.09
CA LEU A 129 -3.30 5.07 -3.28
C LEU A 129 -3.32 3.57 -3.61
N TYR A 130 -2.30 3.08 -4.32
CA TYR A 130 -2.19 1.68 -4.72
C TYR A 130 -0.89 1.03 -4.23
N SER A 131 -0.98 -0.24 -3.83
CA SER A 131 0.20 -1.08 -3.58
C SER A 131 0.84 -1.52 -4.91
N ALA A 132 2.17 -1.51 -4.98
CA ALA A 132 2.89 -2.24 -6.02
C ALA A 132 2.80 -3.76 -5.79
N SER A 133 2.83 -4.55 -6.87
CA SER A 133 2.89 -6.02 -6.77
C SER A 133 4.31 -6.49 -6.43
N SER A 134 5.33 -5.77 -6.90
CA SER A 134 6.74 -5.96 -6.54
C SER A 134 7.51 -4.66 -6.70
N GLY A 135 8.73 -4.61 -6.15
CA GLY A 135 9.58 -3.43 -6.14
C GLY A 135 9.46 -2.61 -4.85
N LYS A 136 10.21 -1.49 -4.80
CA LYS A 136 10.26 -0.61 -3.62
C LYS A 136 10.30 0.84 -4.06
N VAL A 137 9.61 1.70 -3.31
CA VAL A 137 9.70 3.15 -3.44
C VAL A 137 10.22 3.70 -2.11
N TYR A 138 11.26 4.53 -2.18
CA TYR A 138 11.85 5.17 -1.02
C TYR A 138 11.54 6.66 -1.06
N PHE A 139 11.06 7.19 0.06
CA PHE A 139 10.89 8.62 0.30
C PHE A 139 11.70 9.00 1.54
N ARG A 140 12.61 9.98 1.41
CA ARG A 140 13.50 10.41 2.52
C ARG A 140 14.25 9.23 3.19
N GLY A 141 14.66 8.23 2.40
CA GLY A 141 15.38 7.05 2.88
C GLY A 141 14.52 5.93 3.48
N GLU A 142 13.21 6.13 3.63
CA GLU A 142 12.28 5.12 4.13
C GLU A 142 11.42 4.53 3.02
N ASN A 143 11.15 3.23 3.05
CA ASN A 143 10.25 2.60 2.09
C ASN A 143 8.79 3.02 2.39
N ILE A 144 8.09 3.59 1.40
CA ILE A 144 6.72 4.09 1.58
C ILE A 144 5.78 2.98 2.04
N PHE A 145 5.90 1.77 1.49
CA PHE A 145 5.00 0.64 1.78
C PHE A 145 5.15 0.12 3.22
N SER A 146 6.24 0.48 3.91
CA SER A 146 6.48 0.08 5.29
C SER A 146 5.74 0.96 6.31
N ASN A 147 5.50 2.24 5.98
CA ASN A 147 4.88 3.20 6.89
C ASN A 147 4.05 4.25 6.15
N MET A 148 2.95 3.79 5.56
CA MET A 148 2.10 4.63 4.71
C MET A 148 1.39 5.75 5.45
N LYS A 149 1.01 5.54 6.71
CA LYS A 149 0.45 6.61 7.55
C LYS A 149 1.41 7.78 7.71
N LYS A 150 2.71 7.50 7.90
CA LYS A 150 3.75 8.54 7.97
C LYS A 150 3.94 9.21 6.62
N PHE A 151 3.89 8.44 5.52
CA PHE A 151 4.01 8.96 4.18
C PHE A 151 2.88 9.94 3.81
N HIS A 152 1.61 9.56 4.06
CA HIS A 152 0.45 10.42 3.77
C HIS A 152 0.49 11.75 4.55
N ARG A 153 0.91 11.74 5.81
CA ARG A 153 1.13 12.99 6.59
C ARG A 153 2.15 13.93 5.95
N ASN A 154 3.16 13.40 5.23
CA ASN A 154 4.17 14.21 4.55
C ASN A 154 3.71 14.71 3.17
N LEU A 155 2.68 14.11 2.59
CA LEU A 155 2.09 14.54 1.31
C LEU A 155 1.08 15.69 1.49
N GLY A 156 0.64 15.98 2.72
CA GLY A 156 -0.32 17.05 3.00
C GLY A 156 -1.76 16.73 2.58
N VAL A 157 -2.11 15.43 2.54
CA VAL A 157 -3.46 14.91 2.22
C VAL A 157 -4.16 14.43 3.49
#